data_AF-A0A8C4V3G6-F1
#
_entry.id   AF-A0A8C4V3G6-F1
#
_cell.length_a   1.000
_cell.length_b   1.000
_cell.length_c   1.000
_cell.angle_alpha   90.00
_cell.angle_beta   90.00
_cell.angle_gamma   90.00
#
_symmetry.space_group_name_H-M   'P 1'
#
loop_
_entity.id
_entity.type
_entity.pdbx_description
1 polymer ?
#
loop_
_entity_poly.entity_id
_entity_poly.type
_entity_poly.pdbx_seq_one_letter_code
_entity_poly.pdbx_strand_id
1 'polypeptide(L)'
;APIKITSDGKQNTIFNGIPDWVYEEEMLATKYALWWSPSGKYLAYVQFNDSDIPVIEYSYFGEDQYPRKIIIPYPKAGAKNPTIKVFIVDTTNTEASGPKEVPVPAVIASSDHYFTWLTWVTDSRICVQWLKRIQNFSVLAICDFKGDSNTWDCPENQQHIEESQTGWAGGFFVSTPYFTSDSSSYYKIFSDKNGYNQAKLTNDALFYSSNEFEGYPGRRNIYKISIGSKPIRKQCITCNLRKERCQYYTARFSERSKYYALICYGMYSMGHFFYLELRVLEDNWELQSALQEIKLPKEEIKKLEVDALWYKMLLPPQFDRTKKYPLLIQVYGGPCSQNVKETFSISWITYLASKEEIIVALVDGRGTAYQGDKILHAVYRRLGVYEVEDQISAVKKFIEMGFIDEKRIAIWGWSYGGYVTSLALGSGSGVFKCGMAVAPVSSWEYYASIYTERFMGLPVESDNLEHYKNSTVMARAKNFQNVEYLLIHGTADDNVHFQNSAQIAKALVNAQVDFQAMWYTDQNHGIPGLSSKHLYTHMTHFLKQCFSLSE
;
A
#
# COMPACT_ATOMS: atom_id res chain seq x y z
N ALA A 1 -20.41 15.30 32.86
CA ALA A 1 -20.94 15.27 31.48
C ALA A 1 -19.76 15.37 30.52
N PRO A 2 -19.83 14.81 29.29
CA PRO A 2 -18.80 15.06 28.29
C PRO A 2 -18.74 16.55 27.93
N ILE A 3 -17.55 17.08 27.67
CA ILE A 3 -17.33 18.46 27.21
C ILE A 3 -17.22 18.45 25.67
N LYS A 4 -18.04 19.26 25.00
CA LYS A 4 -18.07 19.35 23.54
C LYS A 4 -16.96 20.29 23.05
N ILE A 5 -16.02 19.76 22.26
CA ILE A 5 -14.88 20.54 21.71
C ILE A 5 -15.25 21.19 20.36
N THR A 6 -15.92 20.46 19.47
CA THR A 6 -16.31 20.94 18.14
C THR A 6 -17.83 20.91 17.99
N SER A 7 -18.39 21.85 17.22
CA SER A 7 -19.85 22.00 17.08
C SER A 7 -20.38 22.07 15.65
N ASP A 8 -19.49 22.17 14.68
CA ASP A 8 -19.74 22.27 13.25
C ASP A 8 -19.73 20.92 12.52
N GLY A 9 -19.43 19.83 13.22
CA GLY A 9 -19.41 18.48 12.65
C GLY A 9 -20.73 18.15 11.96
N LYS A 10 -20.64 17.73 10.69
CA LYS A 10 -21.78 17.43 9.83
C LYS A 10 -21.47 16.20 9.00
N GLN A 11 -22.34 15.19 9.06
CA GLN A 11 -22.16 13.91 8.38
C GLN A 11 -21.84 14.12 6.89
N ASN A 12 -20.76 13.50 6.42
CA ASN A 12 -20.30 13.55 5.02
C ASN A 12 -20.13 14.99 4.50
N THR A 13 -19.71 15.92 5.37
CA THR A 13 -19.50 17.33 5.00
C THR A 13 -18.39 17.95 5.83
N ILE A 14 -18.42 17.82 7.16
CA ILE A 14 -17.39 18.35 8.06
C ILE A 14 -17.03 17.28 9.08
N PHE A 15 -15.77 16.86 9.06
CA PHE A 15 -15.20 15.86 9.95
C PHE A 15 -14.22 16.52 10.91
N ASN A 16 -14.28 16.20 12.19
CA ASN A 16 -13.39 16.75 13.21
C ASN A 16 -12.74 15.61 14.00
N GLY A 17 -11.42 15.48 13.94
CA GLY A 17 -10.66 14.47 14.69
C GLY A 17 -10.76 13.03 14.16
N ILE A 18 -11.52 12.84 13.08
CA ILE A 18 -11.55 11.63 12.25
C ILE A 18 -11.35 12.06 10.79
N PRO A 19 -10.67 11.26 9.97
CA PRO A 19 -10.51 11.56 8.56
C PRO A 19 -11.84 11.49 7.79
N ASP A 20 -11.89 12.17 6.64
CA ASP A 20 -12.81 11.83 5.56
C ASP A 20 -12.30 10.58 4.80
N TRP A 21 -13.01 10.13 3.76
CA TRP A 21 -12.65 8.88 3.06
C TRP A 21 -11.23 8.96 2.45
N VAL A 22 -10.91 10.05 1.75
CA VAL A 22 -9.64 10.15 1.02
C VAL A 22 -8.45 10.31 1.95
N TYR A 23 -8.61 10.97 3.11
CA TYR A 23 -7.54 11.01 4.11
C TYR A 23 -7.37 9.69 4.85
N GLU A 24 -8.46 8.95 5.11
CA GLU A 24 -8.36 7.65 5.79
C GLU A 24 -7.53 6.68 4.96
N GLU A 25 -7.88 6.53 3.69
CA GLU A 25 -7.30 5.51 2.80
C GLU A 25 -5.97 5.97 2.19
N GLU A 26 -5.87 7.22 1.71
CA GLU A 26 -4.79 7.62 0.78
C GLU A 26 -3.73 8.56 1.38
N MET A 27 -3.93 9.04 2.61
CA MET A 27 -3.01 9.96 3.28
C MET A 27 -2.56 9.52 4.68
N LEU A 28 -3.50 9.21 5.59
CA LEU A 28 -3.19 8.91 6.98
C LEU A 28 -3.06 7.42 7.27
N ALA A 29 -3.74 6.56 6.49
CA ALA A 29 -3.83 5.12 6.74
C ALA A 29 -4.25 4.79 8.18
N THR A 30 -5.15 5.60 8.74
CA THR A 30 -5.65 5.44 10.11
C THR A 30 -7.04 6.06 10.25
N LYS A 31 -7.85 5.49 11.14
CA LYS A 31 -9.22 5.93 11.46
C LYS A 31 -9.34 7.15 12.37
N TYR A 32 -8.22 7.77 12.74
CA TYR A 32 -8.19 8.93 13.64
C TYR A 32 -7.35 10.05 13.04
N ALA A 33 -7.77 11.28 13.30
CA ALA A 33 -7.07 12.50 12.93
C ALA A 33 -6.95 13.42 14.14
N LEU A 34 -6.65 12.84 15.30
CA LEU A 34 -6.41 13.52 16.56
C LEU A 34 -5.24 12.88 17.31
N TRP A 35 -4.48 13.70 18.04
CA TRP A 35 -3.29 13.28 18.77
C TRP A 35 -3.18 14.04 20.10
N TRP A 36 -3.06 13.31 21.19
CA TRP A 36 -2.81 13.88 22.51
C TRP A 36 -1.35 14.32 22.66
N SER A 37 -1.15 15.44 23.34
CA SER A 37 0.19 15.85 23.77
C SER A 37 0.75 14.87 24.81
N PRO A 38 2.08 14.83 25.02
CA PRO A 38 2.71 13.83 25.89
C PRO A 38 2.15 13.75 27.31
N SER A 39 1.75 14.87 27.93
CA SER A 39 1.10 14.87 29.25
C SER A 39 -0.43 14.80 29.20
N GLY A 40 -1.02 14.88 28.01
CA GLY A 40 -2.46 15.01 27.82
C GLY A 40 -3.02 16.43 28.01
N LYS A 41 -2.18 17.44 28.26
CA LYS A 41 -2.61 18.84 28.42
C LYS A 41 -3.28 19.40 27.17
N TYR A 42 -2.84 19.00 25.99
CA TYR A 42 -3.42 19.47 24.73
C TYR A 42 -3.90 18.30 23.88
N LEU A 43 -4.92 18.58 23.07
CA LEU A 43 -5.39 17.68 22.02
C LEU A 43 -5.30 18.40 20.68
N ALA A 44 -4.49 17.85 19.77
CA ALA A 44 -4.48 18.27 18.37
C ALA A 44 -5.56 17.48 17.61
N TYR A 45 -6.27 18.13 16.69
CA TYR A 45 -7.19 17.47 15.77
C TYR A 45 -7.20 18.17 14.41
N VAL A 46 -7.51 17.42 13.36
CA VAL A 46 -7.74 17.96 12.02
C VAL A 46 -9.24 18.11 11.78
N GLN A 47 -9.62 19.23 11.17
CA GLN A 47 -10.92 19.42 10.56
C GLN A 47 -10.79 19.22 9.05
N PHE A 48 -11.64 18.37 8.49
CA PHE A 48 -11.79 18.16 7.04
C PHE A 48 -13.12 18.73 6.59
N ASN A 49 -13.12 19.47 5.49
CA ASN A 49 -14.32 20.07 4.92
C ASN A 49 -14.50 19.62 3.46
N ASP A 50 -15.57 18.86 3.27
CA ASP A 50 -15.96 18.15 2.05
C ASP A 50 -17.16 18.80 1.35
N SER A 51 -17.57 19.99 1.80
CA SER A 51 -18.84 20.63 1.36
C SER A 51 -19.00 20.75 -0.15
N ASP A 52 -17.89 20.89 -0.89
CA ASP A 52 -17.88 21.08 -2.34
C ASP A 52 -17.22 19.92 -3.10
N ILE A 53 -16.96 18.80 -2.43
CA ILE A 53 -16.35 17.63 -3.08
C ILE A 53 -17.45 16.85 -3.82
N PRO A 54 -17.21 16.42 -5.07
CA PRO A 54 -18.11 15.49 -5.75
C PRO A 54 -18.32 14.21 -4.94
N VAL A 55 -19.55 13.69 -4.97
CA VAL A 55 -19.89 12.45 -4.28
C VAL A 55 -19.86 11.26 -5.23
N ILE A 56 -19.38 10.12 -4.74
CA ILE A 56 -19.71 8.83 -5.33
C ILE A 56 -21.01 8.33 -4.73
N GLU A 57 -21.90 7.84 -5.58
CA GLU A 57 -23.13 7.17 -5.17
C GLU A 57 -23.17 5.74 -5.70
N TYR A 58 -23.55 4.80 -4.84
CA TYR A 58 -23.84 3.43 -5.24
C TYR A 58 -24.99 2.85 -4.42
N SER A 59 -25.58 1.78 -4.94
CA SER A 59 -26.69 1.09 -4.27
C SER A 59 -26.14 0.10 -3.25
N TYR A 60 -26.80 0.04 -2.09
CA TYR A 60 -26.66 -1.02 -1.12
C TYR A 60 -28.01 -1.71 -1.00
N PHE A 61 -28.07 -2.99 -1.39
CA PHE A 61 -29.31 -3.73 -1.54
C PHE A 61 -29.89 -4.12 -0.18
N GLY A 62 -29.05 -4.56 0.76
CA GLY A 62 -29.47 -4.93 2.11
C GLY A 62 -30.55 -6.02 2.12
N GLU A 63 -31.28 -6.08 3.24
CA GLU A 63 -32.37 -7.05 3.45
C GLU A 63 -33.76 -6.40 3.37
N ASP A 64 -33.82 -5.08 3.23
CA ASP A 64 -35.07 -4.33 3.11
C ASP A 64 -35.65 -4.45 1.69
N GLN A 65 -36.97 -4.24 1.53
CA GLN A 65 -37.63 -4.30 0.22
C GLN A 65 -37.06 -3.31 -0.81
N TYR A 66 -36.54 -2.17 -0.37
CA TYR A 66 -35.98 -1.13 -1.24
C TYR A 66 -34.51 -0.88 -0.91
N PRO A 67 -33.59 -0.96 -1.90
CA PRO A 67 -32.19 -0.59 -1.72
C PRO A 67 -32.05 0.86 -1.26
N ARG A 68 -30.98 1.14 -0.52
CA ARG A 68 -30.59 2.51 -0.16
C ARG A 68 -29.39 2.96 -0.96
N LYS A 69 -29.25 4.28 -1.12
CA LYS A 69 -28.04 4.88 -1.67
C LYS A 69 -27.00 5.05 -0.57
N ILE A 70 -25.76 4.69 -0.88
CA ILE A 70 -24.58 5.12 -0.15
C ILE A 70 -24.00 6.32 -0.89
N ILE A 71 -23.67 7.38 -0.14
CA ILE A 71 -23.17 8.64 -0.67
C ILE A 71 -21.90 9.00 0.11
N ILE A 72 -20.77 9.10 -0.58
CA ILE A 72 -19.46 9.38 0.02
C ILE A 72 -18.83 10.54 -0.75
N PRO A 73 -18.38 11.63 -0.09
CA PRO A 73 -17.51 12.61 -0.73
C PRO A 73 -16.21 11.93 -1.17
N TYR A 74 -15.96 11.90 -2.47
CA TYR A 74 -14.84 11.17 -3.05
C TYR A 74 -14.24 11.99 -4.19
N PRO A 75 -13.10 12.68 -3.95
CA PRO A 75 -12.43 13.41 -5.00
C PRO A 75 -11.73 12.41 -5.93
N LYS A 76 -12.26 12.25 -7.14
CA LYS A 76 -11.54 11.55 -8.23
C LYS A 76 -10.39 12.41 -8.76
N ALA A 77 -9.48 11.82 -9.54
CA ALA A 77 -8.40 12.55 -10.18
C ALA A 77 -8.87 13.86 -10.84
N GLY A 78 -8.25 14.99 -10.47
CA GLY A 78 -8.60 16.32 -10.97
C GLY A 78 -9.80 16.99 -10.30
N ALA A 79 -10.59 16.28 -9.50
CA ALA A 79 -11.69 16.87 -8.74
C ALA A 79 -11.20 17.83 -7.64
N LYS A 80 -12.10 18.63 -7.07
CA LYS A 80 -11.81 19.46 -5.89
C LYS A 80 -11.54 18.56 -4.69
N ASN A 81 -10.46 18.83 -3.97
CA ASN A 81 -10.06 18.09 -2.78
C ASN A 81 -10.67 18.69 -1.49
N PRO A 82 -10.70 17.90 -0.39
CA PRO A 82 -11.03 18.42 0.93
C PRO A 82 -10.11 19.57 1.32
N THR A 83 -10.72 20.60 1.93
CA THR A 83 -9.93 21.64 2.61
C THR A 83 -9.73 21.23 4.06
N ILE A 84 -8.55 21.51 4.61
CA ILE A 84 -8.19 21.07 5.95
C ILE A 84 -7.73 22.21 6.84
N LYS A 85 -7.94 22.03 8.14
CA LYS A 85 -7.41 22.90 9.19
C LYS A 85 -6.93 22.07 10.35
N VAL A 86 -5.79 22.43 10.93
CA VAL A 86 -5.24 21.76 12.11
C VAL A 86 -5.49 22.64 13.32
N PHE A 87 -6.13 22.10 14.34
CA PHE A 87 -6.45 22.80 15.58
C PHE A 87 -5.81 22.11 16.78
N ILE A 88 -5.48 22.91 17.80
CA ILE A 88 -5.03 22.42 19.10
C ILE A 88 -5.86 23.08 20.19
N VAL A 89 -6.39 22.27 21.10
CA VAL A 89 -7.20 22.74 22.24
C VAL A 89 -6.55 22.36 23.56
N ASP A 90 -6.61 23.27 24.53
CA ASP A 90 -6.23 22.99 25.93
C ASP A 90 -7.34 22.15 26.58
N THR A 91 -6.98 20.98 27.09
CA THR A 91 -7.94 20.00 27.64
C THR A 91 -8.31 20.30 29.10
N THR A 92 -7.57 21.19 29.74
CA THR A 92 -7.80 21.64 31.13
C THR A 92 -8.68 22.88 31.21
N ASN A 93 -8.71 23.69 30.15
CA ASN A 93 -9.51 24.93 30.09
C ASN A 93 -10.12 25.15 28.69
N THR A 94 -10.90 24.17 28.23
CA THR A 94 -11.48 24.11 26.89
C THR A 94 -12.40 25.30 26.57
N GLU A 95 -13.21 25.75 27.52
CA GLU A 95 -14.19 26.83 27.31
C GLU A 95 -13.55 28.22 27.21
N ALA A 96 -12.48 28.50 27.97
CA ALA A 96 -11.87 29.83 27.97
C ALA A 96 -10.84 30.04 26.86
N SER A 97 -10.11 28.98 26.47
CA SER A 97 -9.02 29.10 25.47
C SER A 97 -9.51 28.87 24.05
N GLY A 98 -10.52 28.02 23.85
CA GLY A 98 -10.97 27.57 22.53
C GLY A 98 -9.87 26.84 21.72
N PRO A 99 -10.22 26.28 20.55
CA PRO A 99 -9.23 25.69 19.65
C PRO A 99 -8.38 26.78 18.98
N LYS A 100 -7.08 26.54 18.86
CA LYS A 100 -6.12 27.39 18.16
C LYS A 100 -5.70 26.73 16.85
N GLU A 101 -5.87 27.44 15.74
CA GLU A 101 -5.43 26.97 14.42
C GLU A 101 -3.90 26.99 14.35
N VAL A 102 -3.29 25.92 13.84
CA VAL A 102 -1.86 25.86 13.57
C VAL A 102 -1.61 26.48 12.20
N PRO A 103 -0.72 27.48 12.07
CA PRO A 103 -0.51 28.17 10.80
C PRO A 103 0.11 27.24 9.76
N VAL A 104 -0.38 27.34 8.53
CA VAL A 104 0.15 26.64 7.36
C VAL A 104 1.35 27.43 6.81
N PRO A 105 2.50 26.80 6.50
CA PRO A 105 3.62 27.47 5.84
C PRO A 105 3.20 28.20 4.57
N ALA A 106 3.65 29.44 4.36
CA ALA A 106 3.23 30.27 3.21
C ALA A 106 3.52 29.60 1.86
N VAL A 107 4.65 28.89 1.74
CA VAL A 107 5.02 28.12 0.54
C VAL A 107 4.03 26.99 0.23
N ILE A 108 3.37 26.43 1.25
CA ILE A 108 2.32 25.40 1.12
C ILE A 108 0.97 26.05 0.82
N ALA A 109 0.61 27.10 1.57
CA ALA A 109 -0.67 27.80 1.43
C ALA A 109 -0.86 28.49 0.05
N SER A 110 0.21 28.65 -0.72
CA SER A 110 0.19 29.21 -2.07
C SER A 110 -0.58 28.36 -3.11
N SER A 111 -0.93 27.11 -2.80
CA SER A 111 -1.69 26.22 -3.67
C SER A 111 -2.52 25.21 -2.86
N ASP A 112 -3.32 24.40 -3.54
CA ASP A 112 -3.91 23.20 -2.94
C ASP A 112 -2.83 22.36 -2.27
N HIS A 113 -3.13 21.86 -1.08
CA HIS A 113 -2.19 21.14 -0.24
C HIS A 113 -2.91 20.17 0.68
N TYR A 114 -2.12 19.28 1.28
CA TYR A 114 -2.56 18.30 2.25
C TYR A 114 -1.77 18.48 3.55
N PHE A 115 -2.47 18.32 4.66
CA PHE A 115 -1.86 17.79 5.87
C PHE A 115 -1.43 16.34 5.62
N THR A 116 -0.27 15.89 6.14
CA THR A 116 0.12 14.47 6.02
C THR A 116 0.25 13.80 7.39
N TRP A 117 0.85 14.47 8.37
CA TRP A 117 1.03 13.90 9.70
C TRP A 117 1.34 14.96 10.76
N LEU A 118 1.03 14.65 12.02
CA LEU A 118 1.38 15.44 13.20
C LEU A 118 2.16 14.58 14.19
N THR A 119 3.30 15.10 14.65
CA THR A 119 4.12 14.51 15.69
C THR A 119 4.28 15.49 16.84
N TRP A 120 3.79 15.12 18.03
CA TRP A 120 4.11 15.86 19.26
C TRP A 120 5.59 15.66 19.63
N VAL A 121 6.26 16.75 20.01
CA VAL A 121 7.64 16.73 20.52
C VAL A 121 7.64 16.91 22.03
N THR A 122 7.00 17.98 22.50
CA THR A 122 6.70 18.26 23.91
C THR A 122 5.27 18.82 24.01
N ASP A 123 4.75 19.11 25.21
CA ASP A 123 3.43 19.78 25.31
C ASP A 123 3.38 21.18 24.68
N SER A 124 4.53 21.82 24.46
CA SER A 124 4.62 23.16 23.86
C SER A 124 5.33 23.16 22.51
N ARG A 125 5.58 22.00 21.91
CA ARG A 125 6.29 21.87 20.64
C ARG A 125 5.73 20.73 19.80
N ILE A 126 5.34 21.05 18.59
CA ILE A 126 4.77 20.11 17.61
C ILE A 126 5.59 20.14 16.32
N CYS A 127 5.44 19.08 15.54
CA CYS A 127 5.90 18.99 14.18
C CYS A 127 4.71 18.64 13.28
N VAL A 128 4.42 19.48 12.31
CA VAL A 128 3.35 19.27 11.33
C VAL A 128 3.95 19.10 9.95
N GLN A 129 3.52 18.06 9.24
CA GLN A 129 3.96 17.80 7.88
C GLN A 129 2.86 18.13 6.89
N TRP A 130 3.28 18.81 5.82
CA TRP A 130 2.45 19.32 4.75
C TRP A 130 3.00 18.86 3.41
N LEU A 131 2.11 18.66 2.44
CA LEU A 131 2.44 18.22 1.09
C LEU A 131 1.64 19.05 0.09
N LYS A 132 2.29 19.57 -0.96
CA LYS A 132 1.53 20.21 -2.05
C LYS A 132 0.68 19.19 -2.79
N ARG A 133 -0.42 19.64 -3.41
CA ARG A 133 -1.26 18.77 -4.26
C ARG A 133 -0.46 18.13 -5.41
N ILE A 134 0.49 18.86 -5.99
CA ILE A 134 1.56 18.26 -6.79
C ILE A 134 2.55 17.66 -5.79
N GLN A 135 2.42 16.36 -5.54
CA GLN A 135 3.00 15.65 -4.38
C GLN A 135 4.51 15.39 -4.50
N ASN A 136 5.26 16.26 -5.17
CA ASN A 136 6.71 16.21 -5.26
C ASN A 136 7.40 17.16 -4.27
N PHE A 137 6.63 17.95 -3.50
CA PHE A 137 7.14 18.96 -2.57
C PHE A 137 6.44 18.87 -1.21
N SER A 138 7.20 18.48 -0.18
CA SER A 138 6.76 18.37 1.21
C SER A 138 7.48 19.38 2.10
N VAL A 139 6.77 19.90 3.11
CA VAL A 139 7.34 20.75 4.17
C VAL A 139 7.06 20.13 5.53
N LEU A 140 8.11 19.95 6.30
CA LEU A 140 8.03 19.67 7.73
C LEU A 140 8.19 21.00 8.48
N ALA A 141 7.19 21.38 9.27
CA ALA A 141 7.19 22.61 10.05
C ALA A 141 7.19 22.29 11.55
N ILE A 142 8.21 22.73 12.28
CA ILE A 142 8.24 22.65 13.75
C ILE A 142 7.63 23.94 14.29
N CYS A 143 6.69 23.80 15.21
CA CYS A 143 5.96 24.92 15.80
C CYS A 143 6.04 24.88 17.32
N ASP A 144 6.22 26.05 17.91
CA ASP A 144 6.31 26.25 19.36
C ASP A 144 5.10 27.04 19.86
N PHE A 145 4.56 26.65 21.02
CA PHE A 145 3.45 27.36 21.66
C PHE A 145 3.96 28.66 22.32
N LYS A 146 3.32 29.78 21.99
CA LYS A 146 3.59 31.11 22.57
C LYS A 146 2.56 31.39 23.66
N GLY A 147 2.98 31.30 24.91
CA GLY A 147 2.11 31.52 26.07
C GLY A 147 1.49 32.92 26.12
N ASP A 148 2.25 33.95 25.77
CA ASP A 148 1.80 35.34 25.83
C ASP A 148 0.67 35.66 24.83
N SER A 149 0.74 35.08 23.62
CA SER A 149 -0.29 35.26 22.59
C SER A 149 -1.33 34.13 22.57
N ASN A 150 -1.11 33.05 23.33
CA ASN A 150 -1.94 31.85 23.33
C ASN A 150 -2.13 31.27 21.91
N THR A 151 -1.05 31.17 21.14
CA THR A 151 -1.03 30.69 19.74
C THR A 151 0.17 29.79 19.45
N TRP A 152 0.13 29.09 18.31
CA TRP A 152 1.26 28.32 17.78
C TRP A 152 2.02 29.13 16.74
N ASP A 153 3.34 29.15 16.86
CA ASP A 153 4.25 29.86 15.95
C ASP A 153 5.14 28.86 15.22
N CYS A 154 5.16 28.91 13.88
CA CYS A 154 5.88 27.98 13.00
C CYS A 154 6.87 28.75 12.10
N PRO A 155 7.99 29.24 12.65
CA PRO A 155 8.87 30.17 11.94
C PRO A 155 9.58 29.51 10.75
N GLU A 156 9.89 30.29 9.71
CA GLU A 156 10.49 29.77 8.46
C GLU A 156 11.83 29.04 8.67
N ASN A 157 12.63 29.47 9.65
CA ASN A 157 13.90 28.81 9.98
C ASN A 157 13.74 27.44 10.67
N GLN A 158 12.50 27.06 11.03
CA GLN A 158 12.12 25.74 11.55
C GLN A 158 11.30 24.93 10.51
N GLN A 159 11.27 25.39 9.26
CA GLN A 159 10.66 24.68 8.15
C GLN A 159 11.73 23.93 7.34
N HIS A 160 11.47 22.67 7.03
CA HIS A 160 12.38 21.78 6.31
C HIS A 160 11.69 21.23 5.07
N ILE A 161 12.28 21.51 3.90
CA ILE A 161 11.73 21.10 2.60
C ILE A 161 12.29 19.71 2.23
N GLU A 162 11.40 18.86 1.71
CA GLU A 162 11.72 17.59 1.04
C GLU A 162 11.11 17.65 -0.36
N GLU A 163 11.95 17.52 -1.39
CA GLU A 163 11.52 17.62 -2.79
C GLU A 163 12.06 16.46 -3.63
N SER A 164 11.24 15.96 -4.55
CA SER A 164 11.62 14.95 -5.53
C SER A 164 11.67 15.55 -6.92
N GLN A 165 12.85 15.48 -7.55
CA GLN A 165 13.08 16.01 -8.90
C GLN A 165 12.62 15.06 -10.01
N THR A 166 12.44 13.77 -9.70
CA THR A 166 12.19 12.72 -10.70
C THR A 166 10.90 11.93 -10.45
N GLY A 167 10.16 12.24 -9.39
CA GLY A 167 8.95 11.53 -8.99
C GLY A 167 8.14 12.32 -7.97
N TRP A 168 7.78 11.66 -6.87
CA TRP A 168 7.03 12.23 -5.76
C TRP A 168 7.88 12.25 -4.47
N ALA A 169 7.46 13.05 -3.48
CA ALA A 169 8.12 13.11 -2.18
C ALA A 169 7.71 11.93 -1.30
N GLY A 170 8.68 11.33 -0.60
CA GLY A 170 8.47 10.14 0.22
C GLY A 170 8.42 8.82 -0.56
N GLY A 171 7.90 7.78 0.11
CA GLY A 171 7.66 6.46 -0.47
C GLY A 171 6.21 6.34 -0.93
N PHE A 172 5.43 5.43 -0.33
CA PHE A 172 3.96 5.49 -0.47
C PHE A 172 3.38 6.71 0.27
N PHE A 173 3.93 7.01 1.44
CA PHE A 173 3.67 8.22 2.23
C PHE A 173 4.97 9.00 2.47
N VAL A 174 4.84 10.26 2.86
CA VAL A 174 5.98 11.07 3.34
C VAL A 174 6.51 10.49 4.64
N SER A 175 7.84 10.42 4.76
CA SER A 175 8.50 9.89 5.96
C SER A 175 8.29 10.79 7.17
N THR A 176 7.93 10.21 8.32
CA THR A 176 7.71 10.93 9.58
C THR A 176 9.01 11.11 10.38
N PRO A 177 9.20 12.23 11.11
CA PRO A 177 10.38 12.47 11.92
C PRO A 177 10.38 11.70 13.25
N TYR A 178 11.57 11.38 13.73
CA TYR A 178 11.84 10.78 15.04
C TYR A 178 12.67 11.76 15.88
N PHE A 179 12.06 12.43 16.85
CA PHE A 179 12.70 13.44 17.69
C PHE A 179 13.58 12.85 18.80
N THR A 180 14.74 13.46 19.02
CA THR A 180 15.63 13.15 20.15
C THR A 180 14.97 13.54 21.48
N SER A 181 15.40 12.91 22.59
CA SER A 181 14.79 13.13 23.90
C SER A 181 14.97 14.54 24.46
N ASP A 182 16.01 15.25 24.02
CA ASP A 182 16.22 16.67 24.32
C ASP A 182 15.33 17.60 23.47
N SER A 183 14.53 17.05 22.54
CA SER A 183 13.60 17.78 21.67
C SER A 183 14.27 18.82 20.76
N SER A 184 15.60 18.75 20.58
CA SER A 184 16.38 19.72 19.81
C SER A 184 16.58 19.30 18.36
N SER A 185 16.63 17.99 18.12
CA SER A 185 17.00 17.40 16.84
C SER A 185 16.02 16.28 16.48
N TYR A 186 16.02 15.87 15.22
CA TYR A 186 15.26 14.71 14.76
C TYR A 186 16.00 13.96 13.67
N TYR A 187 15.62 12.70 13.49
CA TYR A 187 16.05 11.87 12.38
C TYR A 187 14.86 11.59 11.47
N LYS A 188 15.08 11.68 10.16
CA LYS A 188 14.16 11.14 9.14
C LYS A 188 14.88 10.05 8.37
N ILE A 189 14.13 9.01 8.03
CA ILE A 189 14.64 7.94 7.19
C ILE A 189 14.15 8.16 5.77
N PHE A 190 15.11 8.21 4.85
CA PHE A 190 14.88 8.25 3.41
C PHE A 190 15.32 6.91 2.83
N SER A 191 14.54 6.37 1.90
CA SER A 191 14.98 5.19 1.16
C SER A 191 16.02 5.63 0.13
N ASP A 192 17.16 4.95 0.09
CA ASP A 192 18.12 5.08 -1.00
C ASP A 192 18.12 3.77 -1.80
N LYS A 193 19.30 3.21 -2.14
CA LYS A 193 19.40 1.84 -2.68
C LYS A 193 18.82 0.79 -1.75
N ASN A 194 18.91 1.00 -0.44
CA ASN A 194 18.32 0.13 0.56
C ASN A 194 16.96 0.67 0.99
N GLY A 195 16.02 -0.25 1.15
CA GLY A 195 14.68 0.01 1.61
C GLY A 195 14.59 0.00 3.12
N TYR A 196 14.04 1.07 3.68
CA TYR A 196 13.72 1.18 5.10
C TYR A 196 12.19 1.25 5.30
N ASN A 197 11.69 0.68 6.39
CA ASN A 197 10.24 0.58 6.64
C ASN A 197 9.81 1.01 8.05
N GLN A 198 10.70 0.91 9.04
CA GLN A 198 10.41 1.23 10.42
C GLN A 198 11.65 1.83 11.09
N ALA A 199 11.44 2.79 12.00
CA ALA A 199 12.47 3.27 12.92
C ALA A 199 11.98 3.40 14.37
N LYS A 200 12.94 3.38 15.31
CA LYS A 200 12.74 3.79 16.70
C LYS A 200 14.02 4.44 17.23
N LEU A 201 13.88 5.65 17.74
CA LEU A 201 14.97 6.39 18.38
C LEU A 201 14.99 6.18 19.90
N THR A 202 16.19 6.01 20.46
CA THR A 202 16.51 6.01 21.91
C THR A 202 17.54 7.10 22.22
N ASN A 203 17.89 7.25 23.50
CA ASN A 203 18.90 8.24 23.91
C ASN A 203 20.30 7.97 23.31
N ASP A 204 20.64 6.70 23.08
CA ASP A 204 21.97 6.24 22.69
C ASP A 204 22.01 5.64 21.27
N ALA A 205 20.86 5.38 20.64
CA ALA A 205 20.81 4.64 19.40
C ALA A 205 19.55 4.86 18.56
N LEU A 206 19.66 4.59 17.26
CA LEU A 206 18.53 4.45 16.35
C LEU A 206 18.41 2.99 15.91
N PHE A 207 17.24 2.43 16.15
CA PHE A 207 16.83 1.15 15.60
C PHE A 207 16.07 1.38 14.32
N TYR A 208 16.31 0.55 13.30
CA TYR A 208 15.56 0.63 12.04
C TYR A 208 15.49 -0.71 11.33
N SER A 209 14.47 -0.92 10.49
CA SER A 209 14.41 -2.07 9.60
C SER A 209 15.09 -1.75 8.27
N SER A 210 15.87 -2.67 7.72
CA SER A 210 16.50 -2.55 6.40
C SER A 210 16.51 -3.88 5.65
N ASN A 211 16.62 -3.82 4.32
CA ASN A 211 16.81 -4.96 3.43
C ASN A 211 18.29 -5.19 3.02
N GLU A 212 19.24 -4.56 3.72
CA GLU A 212 20.67 -4.63 3.39
C GLU A 212 21.26 -6.06 3.43
N PHE A 213 20.75 -6.92 4.32
CA PHE A 213 21.34 -8.24 4.56
C PHE A 213 21.31 -9.15 3.32
N GLU A 214 22.50 -9.56 2.85
CA GLU A 214 22.72 -10.44 1.69
C GLU A 214 22.15 -9.92 0.36
N GLY A 215 21.74 -8.65 0.30
CA GLY A 215 21.28 -8.01 -0.93
C GLY A 215 19.90 -8.44 -1.43
N TYR A 216 19.06 -9.05 -0.59
CA TYR A 216 17.68 -9.44 -0.94
C TYR A 216 16.69 -8.31 -0.58
N PRO A 217 16.07 -7.63 -1.57
CA PRO A 217 15.20 -6.48 -1.30
C PRO A 217 13.91 -6.83 -0.55
N GLY A 218 13.49 -8.09 -0.63
CA GLY A 218 12.32 -8.65 0.03
C GLY A 218 12.52 -9.05 1.49
N ARG A 219 13.72 -8.87 2.06
CA ARG A 219 14.02 -9.13 3.48
C ARG A 219 13.81 -7.90 4.34
N ARG A 220 13.53 -8.09 5.63
CA ARG A 220 13.54 -7.02 6.63
C ARG A 220 14.28 -7.50 7.87
N ASN A 221 15.43 -6.90 8.12
CA ASN A 221 16.22 -7.13 9.32
C ASN A 221 16.28 -5.86 10.16
N ILE A 222 16.29 -6.01 11.48
CA ILE A 222 16.39 -4.90 12.43
C ILE A 222 17.86 -4.61 12.67
N TYR A 223 18.22 -3.34 12.58
CA TYR A 223 19.56 -2.80 12.81
C TYR A 223 19.52 -1.80 13.95
N LYS A 224 20.68 -1.62 14.58
CA LYS A 224 20.96 -0.58 15.57
C LYS A 224 22.17 0.22 15.10
N ILE A 225 22.08 1.54 15.14
CA ILE A 225 23.24 2.44 15.01
C ILE A 225 23.39 3.27 16.28
N SER A 226 24.63 3.50 16.72
CA SER A 226 24.91 4.39 17.86
C SER A 226 24.71 5.86 17.50
N ILE A 227 24.13 6.63 18.42
CA ILE A 227 23.92 8.08 18.32
C ILE A 227 24.74 8.78 19.41
N GLY A 228 25.26 9.97 19.11
CA GLY A 228 26.00 10.80 20.07
C GLY A 228 27.45 10.36 20.36
N SER A 229 27.91 9.23 19.82
CA SER A 229 29.30 8.77 19.91
C SER A 229 29.87 8.44 18.52
N LYS A 230 31.10 8.88 18.25
CA LYS A 230 31.85 8.55 17.02
C LYS A 230 32.91 7.49 17.35
N PRO A 231 33.16 6.50 16.46
CA PRO A 231 32.50 6.26 15.17
C PRO A 231 31.09 5.66 15.32
N ILE A 232 30.21 5.95 14.35
CA ILE A 232 28.87 5.32 14.29
C ILE A 232 29.06 3.82 14.07
N ARG A 233 28.65 3.00 15.05
CA ARG A 233 28.69 1.54 14.95
C ARG A 233 27.33 1.03 14.49
N LYS A 234 27.29 0.36 13.35
CA LYS A 234 26.11 -0.35 12.85
C LYS A 234 26.16 -1.81 13.26
N GLN A 235 25.07 -2.30 13.85
CA GLN A 235 24.90 -3.69 14.24
C GLN A 235 23.60 -4.21 13.63
N CYS A 236 23.65 -5.36 12.95
CA CYS A 236 22.44 -6.08 12.61
C CYS A 236 22.01 -6.97 13.78
N ILE A 237 20.77 -6.79 14.23
CA ILE A 237 20.21 -7.49 15.39
C ILE A 237 19.68 -8.86 14.98
N THR A 238 19.00 -8.94 13.83
CA THR A 238 18.22 -10.12 13.44
C THR A 238 18.90 -11.01 12.40
N CYS A 239 19.90 -10.50 11.66
CA CYS A 239 20.49 -11.15 10.49
C CYS A 239 20.87 -12.63 10.73
N ASN A 240 21.52 -12.90 11.87
CA ASN A 240 22.00 -14.22 12.23
C ASN A 240 21.22 -14.85 13.40
N LEU A 241 20.12 -14.23 13.86
CA LEU A 241 19.38 -14.70 15.04
C LEU A 241 18.76 -16.08 14.78
N ARG A 242 18.09 -16.24 13.63
CA ARG A 242 17.52 -17.51 13.15
C ARG A 242 17.61 -17.55 11.63
N LYS A 243 18.84 -17.55 11.13
CA LYS A 243 19.14 -17.22 9.72
C LYS A 243 18.27 -17.96 8.71
N GLU A 244 18.05 -19.26 8.89
CA GLU A 244 17.29 -20.11 7.96
C GLU A 244 15.78 -19.98 8.09
N ARG A 245 15.26 -19.62 9.27
CA ARG A 245 13.81 -19.54 9.52
C ARG A 245 13.25 -18.14 9.32
N CYS A 246 14.07 -17.12 9.55
CA CYS A 246 13.58 -15.76 9.72
C CYS A 246 14.49 -14.72 9.09
N GLN A 247 13.97 -14.09 8.03
CA GLN A 247 14.62 -12.96 7.35
C GLN A 247 13.67 -11.78 7.09
N TYR A 248 12.51 -11.80 7.73
CA TYR A 248 11.53 -10.71 7.70
C TYR A 248 11.02 -10.44 9.11
N TYR A 249 11.41 -9.30 9.67
CA TYR A 249 11.10 -8.90 11.04
C TYR A 249 10.45 -7.52 11.09
N THR A 250 9.59 -7.34 12.09
CA THR A 250 9.24 -6.03 12.65
C THR A 250 9.60 -6.00 14.14
N ALA A 251 9.79 -4.79 14.68
CA ALA A 251 10.09 -4.61 16.09
C ALA A 251 9.00 -3.80 16.80
N ARG A 252 8.69 -4.12 18.07
CA ARG A 252 7.82 -3.29 18.91
C ARG A 252 8.51 -2.94 20.22
N PHE A 253 8.72 -1.66 20.47
CA PHE A 253 9.48 -1.21 21.65
C PHE A 253 8.54 -0.86 22.79
N SER A 254 8.92 -1.28 24.01
CA SER A 254 8.29 -0.83 25.25
C SER A 254 8.50 0.67 25.47
N GLU A 255 7.78 1.24 26.44
CA GLU A 255 8.00 2.62 26.85
C GLU A 255 9.47 2.83 27.25
N ARG A 256 10.07 3.93 26.78
CA ARG A 256 11.51 4.25 26.94
C ARG A 256 12.47 3.18 26.39
N SER A 257 11.98 2.27 25.55
CA SER A 257 12.76 1.25 24.85
C SER A 257 13.59 0.33 25.77
N LYS A 258 13.12 0.03 26.98
CA LYS A 258 13.80 -0.90 27.91
C LYS A 258 13.89 -2.33 27.34
N TYR A 259 12.83 -2.75 26.66
CA TYR A 259 12.68 -4.03 25.97
C TYR A 259 12.02 -3.82 24.60
N TYR A 260 12.12 -4.80 23.71
CA TYR A 260 11.37 -4.82 22.47
C TYR A 260 11.06 -6.22 21.93
N ALA A 261 9.92 -6.34 21.26
CA ALA A 261 9.48 -7.54 20.55
C ALA A 261 10.11 -7.61 19.19
N LEU A 262 10.45 -8.82 18.72
CA LEU A 262 10.93 -9.08 17.37
C LEU A 262 10.01 -10.09 16.69
N ILE A 263 9.00 -9.57 16.01
CA ILE A 263 8.01 -10.42 15.35
C ILE A 263 8.60 -10.82 14.01
N CYS A 264 8.98 -12.10 13.90
CA CYS A 264 9.35 -12.71 12.64
C CYS A 264 8.09 -13.08 11.85
N TYR A 265 8.14 -12.90 10.53
CA TYR A 265 7.13 -13.33 9.56
C TYR A 265 7.67 -14.38 8.58
N GLY A 266 8.82 -14.98 8.86
CA GLY A 266 9.45 -16.03 8.05
C GLY A 266 8.87 -17.43 8.32
N MET A 267 9.53 -18.46 7.80
CA MET A 267 9.07 -19.85 7.80
C MET A 267 8.75 -20.34 9.22
N TYR A 268 7.51 -20.84 9.42
CA TYR A 268 7.00 -21.39 10.69
C TYR A 268 7.15 -20.48 11.92
N SER A 269 6.96 -19.17 11.77
CA SER A 269 6.97 -18.27 12.93
C SER A 269 6.12 -17.02 12.72
N MET A 270 5.16 -16.81 13.64
CA MET A 270 4.61 -15.49 13.95
C MET A 270 4.77 -15.22 15.45
N GLY A 271 5.63 -14.25 15.81
CA GLY A 271 5.61 -13.60 17.13
C GLY A 271 6.63 -14.06 18.18
N HIS A 272 7.90 -13.66 18.06
CA HIS A 272 8.85 -13.79 19.19
C HIS A 272 9.13 -12.40 19.82
N PHE A 273 9.42 -12.31 21.14
CA PHE A 273 10.22 -11.19 21.68
C PHE A 273 11.67 -11.64 21.62
N PHE A 274 12.62 -10.81 21.16
CA PHE A 274 14.03 -11.01 21.48
C PHE A 274 14.83 -9.71 21.53
N TYR A 275 15.56 -9.49 22.61
CA TYR A 275 16.89 -8.85 22.50
C TYR A 275 17.99 -9.37 23.43
N LEU A 276 17.64 -10.35 24.25
CA LEU A 276 18.45 -11.34 24.95
C LEU A 276 17.33 -12.32 25.36
N GLU A 277 17.41 -13.64 25.13
CA GLU A 277 16.24 -14.54 25.26
C GLU A 277 15.63 -14.54 26.68
N LEU A 278 14.76 -13.56 26.96
CA LEU A 278 14.02 -13.50 28.21
C LEU A 278 12.84 -14.48 28.14
N ARG A 279 12.14 -14.52 26.99
CA ARG A 279 10.99 -15.38 26.77
C ARG A 279 10.55 -15.45 25.30
N VAL A 280 10.08 -16.61 24.87
CA VAL A 280 9.25 -16.77 23.67
C VAL A 280 7.82 -16.33 24.01
N LEU A 281 7.16 -15.54 23.15
CA LEU A 281 5.73 -15.24 23.31
C LEU A 281 4.85 -16.25 22.62
N GLU A 282 5.19 -16.56 21.37
CA GLU A 282 4.40 -17.34 20.46
C GLU A 282 5.36 -18.06 19.50
N ASP A 283 5.25 -19.38 19.46
CA ASP A 283 6.07 -20.25 18.61
C ASP A 283 5.27 -20.93 17.50
N ASN A 284 3.93 -20.79 17.51
CA ASN A 284 2.98 -21.41 16.60
C ASN A 284 3.17 -22.93 16.50
N TRP A 285 3.46 -23.60 17.63
CA TRP A 285 3.73 -25.04 17.63
C TRP A 285 2.56 -25.84 17.02
N GLU A 286 1.30 -25.46 17.25
CA GLU A 286 0.13 -26.13 16.68
C GLU A 286 0.13 -26.09 15.15
N LEU A 287 0.39 -24.91 14.57
CA LEU A 287 0.51 -24.73 13.12
C LEU A 287 1.71 -25.51 12.58
N GLN A 288 2.85 -25.44 13.26
CA GLN A 288 4.05 -26.18 12.86
C GLN A 288 3.77 -27.68 12.83
N SER A 289 3.12 -28.23 13.86
CA SER A 289 2.74 -29.64 13.94
C SER A 289 1.75 -30.02 12.83
N ALA A 290 0.71 -29.23 12.60
CA ALA A 290 -0.27 -29.49 11.55
C ALA A 290 0.36 -29.53 10.13
N LEU A 291 1.39 -28.71 9.89
CA LEU A 291 2.06 -28.64 8.59
C LEU A 291 3.04 -29.78 8.31
N GLN A 292 3.44 -30.55 9.33
CA GLN A 292 4.34 -31.70 9.12
C GLN A 292 3.69 -32.79 8.25
N GLU A 293 2.37 -32.89 8.26
CA GLU A 293 1.62 -33.87 7.47
C GLU A 293 1.20 -33.32 6.10
N ILE A 294 1.47 -32.05 5.81
CA ILE A 294 1.03 -31.36 4.60
C ILE A 294 2.22 -31.16 3.65
N LYS A 295 2.08 -31.62 2.40
CA LYS A 295 3.07 -31.40 1.36
C LYS A 295 3.01 -29.97 0.81
N LEU A 296 3.72 -29.05 1.46
CA LEU A 296 3.83 -27.67 1.02
C LEU A 296 4.65 -27.53 -0.27
N PRO A 297 4.33 -26.53 -1.12
CA PRO A 297 5.14 -26.24 -2.30
C PRO A 297 6.52 -25.71 -1.89
N LYS A 298 7.51 -25.90 -2.77
CA LYS A 298 8.86 -25.33 -2.56
C LYS A 298 8.87 -23.89 -3.06
N GLU A 299 9.27 -22.97 -2.20
CA GLU A 299 9.46 -21.57 -2.55
C GLU A 299 10.90 -21.29 -2.99
N GLU A 300 11.07 -20.53 -4.07
CA GLU A 300 12.36 -19.98 -4.48
C GLU A 300 12.24 -18.47 -4.76
N ILE A 301 13.11 -17.66 -4.15
CA ILE A 301 13.25 -16.24 -4.44
C ILE A 301 14.57 -16.02 -5.17
N LYS A 302 14.51 -15.44 -6.38
CA LYS A 302 15.68 -15.19 -7.22
C LYS A 302 15.50 -13.89 -8.01
N LYS A 303 16.55 -13.51 -8.74
CA LYS A 303 16.60 -12.34 -9.59
C LYS A 303 16.83 -12.76 -11.05
N LEU A 304 16.13 -12.11 -11.98
CA LEU A 304 16.40 -12.19 -13.42
C LEU A 304 17.41 -11.10 -13.79
N GLU A 305 18.60 -11.48 -14.27
CA GLU A 305 19.72 -10.54 -14.43
C GLU A 305 19.54 -9.51 -15.57
N VAL A 306 18.82 -9.86 -16.64
CA VAL A 306 18.70 -8.98 -17.82
C VAL A 306 17.88 -7.72 -17.53
N ASP A 307 16.88 -7.82 -16.65
CA ASP A 307 15.94 -6.72 -16.34
C ASP A 307 15.94 -6.32 -14.85
N ALA A 308 16.85 -6.90 -14.06
CA ALA A 308 16.95 -6.73 -12.61
C ALA A 308 15.64 -6.99 -11.82
N LEU A 309 14.76 -7.83 -12.36
CA LEU A 309 13.47 -8.20 -11.76
C LEU A 309 13.67 -9.24 -10.67
N TRP A 310 13.07 -9.03 -9.50
CA TRP A 310 13.00 -10.05 -8.48
C TRP A 310 11.75 -10.90 -8.68
N TYR A 311 11.84 -12.19 -8.40
CA TYR A 311 10.69 -13.07 -8.46
C TYR A 311 10.67 -14.08 -7.31
N LYS A 312 9.46 -14.47 -6.93
CA LYS A 312 9.16 -15.59 -6.03
C LYS A 312 8.41 -16.63 -6.85
N MET A 313 8.86 -17.88 -6.81
CA MET A 313 8.22 -19.00 -7.51
C MET A 313 7.85 -20.09 -6.51
N LEU A 314 6.59 -20.52 -6.53
CA LEU A 314 6.08 -21.68 -5.81
C LEU A 314 6.07 -22.86 -6.77
N LEU A 315 6.89 -23.86 -6.46
CA LEU A 315 7.02 -25.09 -7.23
C LEU A 315 6.22 -26.22 -6.56
N PRO A 316 5.53 -27.07 -7.34
CA PRO A 316 4.82 -28.21 -6.79
C PRO A 316 5.70 -29.12 -5.92
N PRO A 317 5.12 -29.80 -4.92
CA PRO A 317 5.82 -30.86 -4.20
C PRO A 317 6.39 -31.87 -5.20
N GLN A 318 7.62 -32.32 -5.00
CA GLN A 318 8.28 -33.29 -5.89
C GLN A 318 8.47 -32.78 -7.33
N PHE A 319 8.61 -31.46 -7.50
CA PHE A 319 8.90 -30.79 -8.77
C PHE A 319 9.97 -31.51 -9.59
N ASP A 320 9.57 -31.94 -10.80
CA ASP A 320 10.41 -32.55 -11.82
C ASP A 320 10.61 -31.57 -12.97
N ARG A 321 11.84 -31.08 -13.13
CA ARG A 321 12.21 -30.09 -14.15
C ARG A 321 12.05 -30.59 -15.59
N THR A 322 11.91 -31.90 -15.81
CA THR A 322 11.72 -32.47 -17.15
C THR A 322 10.27 -32.35 -17.64
N LYS A 323 9.32 -32.11 -16.74
CA LYS A 323 7.90 -31.90 -17.05
C LYS A 323 7.60 -30.44 -17.40
N LYS A 324 6.47 -30.25 -18.09
CA LYS A 324 5.91 -28.93 -18.44
C LYS A 324 4.70 -28.63 -17.56
N TYR A 325 4.80 -27.63 -16.69
CA TYR A 325 3.74 -27.22 -15.77
C TYR A 325 3.00 -26.00 -16.28
N PRO A 326 1.70 -25.88 -15.98
CA PRO A 326 0.99 -24.61 -16.15
C PRO A 326 1.57 -23.55 -15.22
N LEU A 327 1.53 -22.29 -15.65
CA LEU A 327 2.04 -21.13 -14.92
C LEU A 327 0.92 -20.16 -14.59
N LEU A 328 0.77 -19.81 -13.32
CA LEU A 328 -0.05 -18.68 -12.88
C LEU A 328 0.87 -17.54 -12.42
N ILE A 329 0.72 -16.37 -13.03
CA ILE A 329 1.30 -15.12 -12.52
C ILE A 329 0.32 -14.49 -11.54
N GLN A 330 0.76 -14.27 -10.31
CA GLN A 330 0.07 -13.36 -9.38
C GLN A 330 0.75 -11.99 -9.46
N VAL A 331 -0.01 -10.97 -9.86
CA VAL A 331 0.48 -9.59 -9.97
C VAL A 331 -0.27 -8.66 -9.02
N TYR A 332 0.46 -7.72 -8.43
CA TYR A 332 -0.12 -6.48 -7.91
C TYR A 332 0.46 -5.29 -8.68
N GLY A 333 1.76 -5.04 -8.60
CA GLY A 333 2.45 -4.05 -9.45
C GLY A 333 2.18 -2.57 -9.11
N GLY A 334 1.38 -2.27 -8.09
CA GLY A 334 1.11 -0.89 -7.69
C GLY A 334 2.39 -0.13 -7.28
N PRO A 335 2.48 1.18 -7.58
CA PRO A 335 3.56 2.04 -7.10
C PRO A 335 3.80 1.87 -5.60
N CYS A 336 5.08 1.82 -5.24
CA CYS A 336 5.56 1.62 -3.87
C CYS A 336 5.25 0.24 -3.24
N SER A 337 4.61 -0.68 -3.96
CA SER A 337 4.36 -2.04 -3.47
C SER A 337 5.62 -2.92 -3.51
N GLN A 338 5.52 -4.11 -2.92
CA GLN A 338 6.52 -5.17 -3.03
C GLN A 338 5.82 -6.52 -2.78
N ASN A 339 5.85 -7.43 -3.75
CA ASN A 339 5.21 -8.75 -3.67
C ASN A 339 6.21 -9.86 -3.36
N VAL A 340 7.46 -9.71 -3.80
CA VAL A 340 8.54 -10.68 -3.60
C VAL A 340 9.16 -10.41 -2.24
N LYS A 341 8.57 -11.05 -1.22
CA LYS A 341 8.98 -10.95 0.18
C LYS A 341 9.29 -12.33 0.74
N GLU A 342 10.27 -12.39 1.65
CA GLU A 342 10.60 -13.61 2.40
C GLU A 342 9.69 -13.76 3.62
N THR A 343 8.38 -13.77 3.37
CA THR A 343 7.32 -13.93 4.35
C THR A 343 6.61 -15.27 4.16
N PHE A 344 6.28 -15.93 5.26
CA PHE A 344 5.49 -17.15 5.29
C PHE A 344 4.00 -16.83 5.22
N SER A 345 3.30 -17.48 4.29
CA SER A 345 1.85 -17.40 4.16
C SER A 345 1.33 -18.67 3.50
N ILE A 346 0.24 -19.21 4.03
CA ILE A 346 -0.55 -20.26 3.38
C ILE A 346 -1.82 -19.60 2.86
N SER A 347 -1.97 -19.62 1.54
CA SER A 347 -3.08 -18.96 0.85
C SER A 347 -3.52 -19.78 -0.36
N TRP A 348 -4.45 -19.24 -1.15
CA TRP A 348 -4.95 -19.87 -2.37
C TRP A 348 -3.83 -20.29 -3.33
N ILE A 349 -2.82 -19.45 -3.54
CA ILE A 349 -1.70 -19.81 -4.44
C ILE A 349 -0.79 -20.93 -3.89
N THR A 350 -0.72 -21.07 -2.56
CA THR A 350 -0.02 -22.20 -1.93
C THR A 350 -0.75 -23.50 -2.22
N TYR A 351 -2.10 -23.47 -2.15
CA TYR A 351 -2.96 -24.61 -2.50
C TYR A 351 -2.81 -25.00 -3.98
N LEU A 352 -2.86 -24.03 -4.90
CA LEU A 352 -2.75 -24.30 -6.34
C LEU A 352 -1.42 -25.00 -6.68
N ALA A 353 -0.31 -24.55 -6.11
CA ALA A 353 0.98 -25.19 -6.32
C ALA A 353 1.08 -26.57 -5.65
N SER A 354 0.52 -26.72 -4.45
CA SER A 354 0.56 -27.97 -3.69
C SER A 354 -0.29 -29.08 -4.34
N LYS A 355 -1.54 -28.77 -4.67
CA LYS A 355 -2.57 -29.76 -5.02
C LYS A 355 -2.85 -29.85 -6.52
N GLU A 356 -2.92 -28.72 -7.20
CA GLU A 356 -3.24 -28.65 -8.64
C GLU A 356 -1.98 -28.70 -9.53
N GLU A 357 -0.79 -28.80 -8.92
CA GLU A 357 0.51 -28.83 -9.58
C GLU A 357 0.75 -27.62 -10.52
N ILE A 358 0.21 -26.45 -10.17
CA ILE A 358 0.39 -25.20 -10.91
C ILE A 358 1.59 -24.44 -10.36
N ILE A 359 2.57 -24.12 -11.21
CA ILE A 359 3.64 -23.20 -10.79
C ILE A 359 3.04 -21.81 -10.64
N VAL A 360 3.24 -21.19 -9.48
CA VAL A 360 2.83 -19.80 -9.26
C VAL A 360 4.07 -18.91 -9.17
N ALA A 361 4.09 -17.79 -9.89
CA ALA A 361 5.16 -16.81 -9.78
C ALA A 361 4.62 -15.40 -9.47
N LEU A 362 5.38 -14.68 -8.64
CA LEU A 362 5.22 -13.26 -8.33
C LEU A 362 6.48 -12.55 -8.80
N VAL A 363 6.33 -11.35 -9.35
CA VAL A 363 7.45 -10.59 -9.92
C VAL A 363 7.35 -9.15 -9.41
N ASP A 364 8.49 -8.62 -8.97
CA ASP A 364 8.67 -7.21 -8.65
C ASP A 364 9.58 -6.58 -9.70
N GLY A 365 9.05 -5.55 -10.37
CA GLY A 365 9.72 -4.79 -11.42
C GLY A 365 9.70 -3.29 -11.14
N ARG A 366 9.74 -2.49 -12.21
CA ARG A 366 9.66 -1.03 -12.16
C ARG A 366 8.35 -0.59 -11.48
N GLY A 367 8.45 0.44 -10.64
CA GLY A 367 7.36 0.93 -9.79
C GLY A 367 7.31 0.31 -8.39
N THR A 368 7.90 -0.86 -8.18
CA THR A 368 7.99 -1.47 -6.85
C THR A 368 9.04 -0.76 -5.97
N ALA A 369 8.83 -0.79 -4.66
CA ALA A 369 9.66 -0.09 -3.68
C ALA A 369 10.89 -0.87 -3.21
N TYR A 370 11.68 -0.19 -2.38
CA TYR A 370 12.80 -0.77 -1.60
C TYR A 370 14.00 -1.21 -2.44
N GLN A 371 14.12 -0.70 -3.67
CA GLN A 371 15.28 -0.88 -4.55
C GLN A 371 15.80 0.46 -5.12
N GLY A 372 15.40 1.57 -4.50
CA GLY A 372 15.78 2.94 -4.85
C GLY A 372 14.93 3.62 -5.92
N ASP A 373 15.04 4.94 -5.95
CA ASP A 373 14.20 5.85 -6.72
C ASP A 373 14.17 5.57 -8.21
N LYS A 374 15.27 5.06 -8.78
CA LYS A 374 15.31 4.73 -10.21
C LYS A 374 14.29 3.66 -10.58
N ILE A 375 14.10 2.65 -9.73
CA ILE A 375 13.09 1.60 -9.95
C ILE A 375 11.73 2.13 -9.53
N LEU A 376 11.64 2.81 -8.38
CA LEU A 376 10.39 3.31 -7.83
C LEU A 376 9.69 4.33 -8.76
N HIS A 377 10.41 5.37 -9.19
CA HIS A 377 9.86 6.45 -10.01
C HIS A 377 9.82 6.12 -11.51
N ALA A 378 10.27 4.93 -11.93
CA ALA A 378 10.25 4.53 -13.34
C ALA A 378 8.83 4.61 -13.94
N VAL A 379 7.80 4.33 -13.14
CA VAL A 379 6.39 4.36 -13.56
C VAL A 379 5.75 5.75 -13.45
N TYR A 380 6.49 6.76 -12.98
CA TYR A 380 5.94 8.10 -12.79
C TYR A 380 5.36 8.64 -14.09
N ARG A 381 4.08 9.03 -14.03
CA ARG A 381 3.24 9.53 -15.12
C ARG A 381 2.97 8.53 -16.24
N ARG A 382 3.33 7.25 -16.03
CA ARG A 382 3.29 6.17 -17.03
C ARG A 382 2.70 4.86 -16.48
N LEU A 383 1.76 4.96 -15.54
CA LEU A 383 1.15 3.79 -14.92
C LEU A 383 0.54 2.84 -15.97
N GLY A 384 0.72 1.53 -15.76
CA GLY A 384 0.23 0.46 -16.64
C GLY A 384 1.08 0.20 -17.88
N VAL A 385 2.31 0.73 -17.94
CA VAL A 385 3.24 0.50 -19.05
C VAL A 385 4.34 -0.46 -18.62
N TYR A 386 5.22 -0.01 -17.74
CA TYR A 386 6.39 -0.78 -17.34
C TYR A 386 6.04 -1.99 -16.49
N GLU A 387 4.99 -1.88 -15.69
CA GLU A 387 4.45 -2.98 -14.92
C GLU A 387 4.03 -4.12 -15.86
N VAL A 388 3.38 -3.79 -16.98
CA VAL A 388 2.94 -4.78 -17.98
C VAL A 388 4.13 -5.36 -18.75
N GLU A 389 5.06 -4.51 -19.19
CA GLU A 389 6.29 -4.94 -19.88
C GLU A 389 7.11 -5.91 -19.02
N ASP A 390 7.31 -5.60 -17.74
CA ASP A 390 8.14 -6.37 -16.82
C ASP A 390 7.50 -7.74 -16.53
N GLN A 391 6.17 -7.80 -16.34
CA GLN A 391 5.46 -9.07 -16.19
C GLN A 391 5.60 -9.95 -17.44
N ILE A 392 5.44 -9.38 -18.64
CA ILE A 392 5.56 -10.12 -19.90
C ILE A 392 7.01 -10.61 -20.10
N SER A 393 8.01 -9.77 -19.81
CA SER A 393 9.42 -10.14 -19.91
C SER A 393 9.76 -11.29 -18.97
N ALA A 394 9.31 -11.21 -17.71
CA ALA A 394 9.54 -12.27 -16.72
C ALA A 394 8.92 -13.60 -17.17
N VAL A 395 7.70 -13.59 -17.70
CA VAL A 395 7.07 -14.82 -18.21
C VAL A 395 7.85 -15.42 -19.38
N LYS A 396 8.31 -14.60 -20.34
CA LYS A 396 9.17 -15.09 -21.43
C LYS A 396 10.44 -15.75 -20.89
N LYS A 397 11.04 -15.20 -19.83
CA LYS A 397 12.17 -15.84 -19.15
C LYS A 397 11.80 -17.12 -18.43
N PHE A 398 10.63 -17.21 -17.81
CA PHE A 398 10.16 -18.46 -17.20
C PHE A 398 9.94 -19.57 -18.24
N ILE A 399 9.42 -19.22 -19.41
CA ILE A 399 9.30 -20.14 -20.56
C ILE A 399 10.69 -20.69 -20.96
N GLU A 400 11.68 -19.80 -21.13
CA GLU A 400 13.07 -20.17 -21.47
C GLU A 400 13.72 -21.12 -20.44
N MET A 401 13.22 -21.18 -19.18
CA MET A 401 13.76 -22.10 -18.17
C MET A 401 13.46 -23.59 -18.46
N GLY A 402 12.53 -23.87 -19.39
CA GLY A 402 12.33 -25.19 -19.97
C GLY A 402 11.25 -26.05 -19.31
N PHE A 403 10.68 -25.64 -18.17
CA PHE A 403 9.67 -26.42 -17.43
C PHE A 403 8.27 -25.78 -17.39
N ILE A 404 8.07 -24.64 -18.08
CA ILE A 404 6.75 -24.00 -18.24
C ILE A 404 6.11 -24.46 -19.55
N ASP A 405 4.81 -24.77 -19.49
CA ASP A 405 3.96 -25.01 -20.65
C ASP A 405 3.45 -23.68 -21.22
N GLU A 406 3.97 -23.30 -22.38
CA GLU A 406 3.64 -22.06 -23.11
C GLU A 406 2.15 -21.93 -23.46
N LYS A 407 1.41 -23.04 -23.51
CA LYS A 407 -0.03 -23.03 -23.84
C LYS A 407 -0.92 -22.88 -22.61
N ARG A 408 -0.37 -22.94 -21.41
CA ARG A 408 -1.11 -22.91 -20.13
C ARG A 408 -0.51 -21.88 -19.18
N ILE A 409 -0.61 -20.61 -19.59
CA ILE A 409 -0.15 -19.48 -18.79
C ILE A 409 -1.34 -18.56 -18.50
N ALA A 410 -1.57 -18.31 -17.22
CA ALA A 410 -2.60 -17.42 -16.73
C ALA A 410 -2.00 -16.27 -15.90
N ILE A 411 -2.76 -15.19 -15.75
CA ILE A 411 -2.41 -14.07 -14.87
C ILE A 411 -3.61 -13.66 -14.02
N TRP A 412 -3.38 -13.33 -12.76
CA TRP A 412 -4.41 -12.82 -11.87
C TRP A 412 -3.90 -11.71 -10.97
N GLY A 413 -4.82 -10.83 -10.57
CA GLY A 413 -4.53 -9.76 -9.63
C GLY A 413 -5.79 -9.07 -9.11
N TRP A 414 -5.62 -8.39 -7.98
CA TRP A 414 -6.68 -7.66 -7.29
C TRP A 414 -6.34 -6.16 -7.25
N SER A 415 -7.32 -5.28 -7.40
CA SER A 415 -7.13 -3.82 -7.30
C SER A 415 -6.22 -3.31 -8.42
N TYR A 416 -5.10 -2.68 -8.09
CA TYR A 416 -4.04 -2.38 -9.07
C TYR A 416 -3.56 -3.64 -9.81
N GLY A 417 -3.50 -4.78 -9.11
CA GLY A 417 -3.19 -6.07 -9.75
C GLY A 417 -4.22 -6.46 -10.80
N GLY A 418 -5.49 -6.12 -10.59
CA GLY A 418 -6.55 -6.32 -11.58
C GLY A 418 -6.36 -5.42 -12.80
N TYR A 419 -5.93 -4.17 -12.59
CA TYR A 419 -5.55 -3.25 -13.67
C TYR A 419 -4.40 -3.81 -14.52
N VAL A 420 -3.29 -4.22 -13.89
CA VAL A 420 -2.14 -4.79 -14.61
C VAL A 420 -2.50 -6.13 -15.26
N THR A 421 -3.29 -6.98 -14.61
CA THR A 421 -3.80 -8.23 -15.19
C THR A 421 -4.56 -7.95 -16.49
N SER A 422 -5.47 -6.97 -16.45
CA SER A 422 -6.31 -6.63 -17.59
C SER A 422 -5.49 -6.01 -18.73
N LEU A 423 -4.53 -5.14 -18.43
CA LEU A 423 -3.66 -4.57 -19.45
C LEU A 423 -2.68 -5.59 -20.04
N ALA A 424 -2.12 -6.48 -19.22
CA ALA A 424 -1.24 -7.54 -19.69
C ALA A 424 -1.99 -8.54 -20.59
N LEU A 425 -3.22 -8.91 -20.23
CA LEU A 425 -4.08 -9.77 -21.04
C LEU A 425 -4.51 -9.06 -22.34
N GLY A 426 -4.91 -7.79 -22.24
CA GLY A 426 -5.26 -6.92 -23.38
C GLY A 426 -4.08 -6.35 -24.16
N SER A 427 -2.83 -6.78 -23.88
CA SER A 427 -1.63 -6.27 -24.57
C SER A 427 -1.45 -6.83 -25.98
N GLY A 428 -2.12 -7.95 -26.30
CA GLY A 428 -1.89 -8.68 -27.55
C GLY A 428 -0.54 -9.40 -27.60
N SER A 429 0.12 -9.62 -26.46
CA SER A 429 1.44 -10.26 -26.39
C SER A 429 1.47 -11.74 -26.80
N GLY A 430 0.31 -12.41 -26.79
CA GLY A 430 0.19 -13.85 -27.05
C GLY A 430 0.74 -14.76 -25.93
N VAL A 431 1.19 -14.17 -24.82
CA VAL A 431 1.82 -14.91 -23.71
C VAL A 431 0.79 -15.55 -22.78
N PHE A 432 -0.34 -14.88 -22.55
CA PHE A 432 -1.37 -15.33 -21.61
C PHE A 432 -2.54 -15.94 -22.37
N LYS A 433 -2.99 -17.12 -21.92
CA LYS A 433 -4.22 -17.77 -22.41
C LYS A 433 -5.47 -17.19 -21.73
N CYS A 434 -5.38 -16.93 -20.43
CA CYS A 434 -6.51 -16.43 -19.64
C CYS A 434 -6.05 -15.52 -18.50
N GLY A 435 -6.98 -14.75 -17.93
CA GLY A 435 -6.69 -13.99 -16.73
C GLY A 435 -7.91 -13.59 -15.91
N MET A 436 -7.67 -13.33 -14.63
CA MET A 436 -8.71 -13.03 -13.62
C MET A 436 -8.41 -11.69 -12.94
N ALA A 437 -9.27 -10.70 -13.15
CA ALA A 437 -9.14 -9.38 -12.54
C ALA A 437 -10.20 -9.18 -11.46
N VAL A 438 -9.76 -9.02 -10.21
CA VAL A 438 -10.64 -8.77 -9.06
C VAL A 438 -10.59 -7.30 -8.69
N ALA A 439 -11.74 -6.64 -8.63
CA ALA A 439 -11.90 -5.22 -8.34
C ALA A 439 -10.87 -4.31 -9.07
N PRO A 440 -10.69 -4.45 -10.40
CA PRO A 440 -9.66 -3.71 -11.11
C PRO A 440 -9.93 -2.21 -11.15
N VAL A 441 -8.90 -1.39 -10.99
CA VAL A 441 -8.93 -0.04 -11.57
C VAL A 441 -8.94 -0.20 -13.10
N SER A 442 -9.70 0.64 -13.79
CA SER A 442 -9.90 0.56 -15.25
C SER A 442 -9.45 1.80 -16.00
N SER A 443 -9.50 2.95 -15.32
CA SER A 443 -9.00 4.25 -15.75
C SER A 443 -8.61 5.04 -14.51
N TRP A 444 -7.51 5.78 -14.61
CA TRP A 444 -7.04 6.66 -13.54
C TRP A 444 -7.97 7.85 -13.30
N GLU A 445 -8.84 8.21 -14.25
CA GLU A 445 -9.89 9.21 -14.03
C GLU A 445 -10.94 8.77 -13.00
N TYR A 446 -11.03 7.46 -12.71
CA TYR A 446 -12.05 6.92 -11.84
C TYR A 446 -11.61 6.72 -10.39
N TYR A 447 -10.32 6.87 -10.11
CA TYR A 447 -9.73 6.58 -8.81
C TYR A 447 -9.40 7.87 -8.04
N ALA A 448 -9.11 7.72 -6.75
CA ALA A 448 -8.94 8.84 -5.81
C ALA A 448 -7.84 9.81 -6.26
N SER A 449 -8.07 11.12 -6.07
CA SER A 449 -7.14 12.19 -6.42
C SER A 449 -5.80 12.04 -5.72
N ILE A 450 -5.79 11.80 -4.40
CA ILE A 450 -4.56 11.70 -3.60
C ILE A 450 -3.66 10.59 -4.13
N TYR A 451 -4.19 9.39 -4.37
CA TYR A 451 -3.42 8.31 -4.97
C TYR A 451 -2.97 8.65 -6.39
N THR A 452 -3.94 9.01 -7.23
CA THR A 452 -3.74 9.05 -8.67
C THR A 452 -2.80 10.19 -9.05
N GLU A 453 -3.01 11.38 -8.51
CA GLU A 453 -2.19 12.55 -8.82
C GLU A 453 -0.76 12.40 -8.30
N ARG A 454 -0.53 11.59 -7.24
CA ARG A 454 0.82 11.27 -6.73
C ARG A 454 1.69 10.62 -7.80
N PHE A 455 1.09 9.73 -8.59
CA PHE A 455 1.82 8.90 -9.54
C PHE A 455 1.60 9.30 -11.00
N MET A 456 0.47 9.92 -11.32
CA MET A 456 0.07 10.29 -12.68
C MET A 456 0.13 11.80 -12.96
N GLY A 457 0.31 12.66 -11.95
CA GLY A 457 0.09 14.11 -12.12
C GLY A 457 -1.38 14.43 -12.36
N LEU A 458 -1.69 15.64 -12.85
CA LEU A 458 -3.05 16.12 -13.06
C LEU A 458 -3.62 15.67 -14.42
N PRO A 459 -4.93 15.34 -14.49
CA PRO A 459 -5.61 14.99 -15.73
C PRO A 459 -6.05 16.25 -16.51
N VAL A 460 -5.11 17.16 -16.79
CA VAL A 460 -5.35 18.38 -17.60
C VAL A 460 -4.46 18.39 -18.83
N GLU A 461 -4.87 19.11 -19.88
CA GLU A 461 -4.15 19.18 -21.16
C GLU A 461 -2.72 19.69 -21.00
N SER A 462 -2.49 20.64 -20.10
CA SER A 462 -1.17 21.19 -19.80
C SER A 462 -0.28 20.27 -18.96
N ASP A 463 -0.78 19.10 -18.53
CA ASP A 463 -0.07 18.17 -17.67
C ASP A 463 -0.04 16.74 -18.23
N ASN A 464 -0.90 15.81 -17.78
CA ASN A 464 -0.80 14.39 -18.15
C ASN A 464 -2.05 13.77 -18.78
N LEU A 465 -3.03 14.57 -19.21
CA LEU A 465 -4.32 14.07 -19.73
C LEU A 465 -4.18 13.01 -20.84
N GLU A 466 -3.17 13.13 -21.71
CA GLU A 466 -2.93 12.15 -22.78
C GLU A 466 -2.68 10.75 -22.21
N HIS A 467 -1.87 10.62 -21.16
CA HIS A 467 -1.58 9.30 -20.58
C HIS A 467 -2.78 8.78 -19.78
N TYR A 468 -3.56 9.64 -19.11
CA TYR A 468 -4.84 9.25 -18.51
C TYR A 468 -5.77 8.58 -19.52
N LYS A 469 -5.88 9.14 -20.74
CA LYS A 469 -6.70 8.57 -21.83
C LYS A 469 -6.13 7.27 -22.40
N ASN A 470 -4.81 7.18 -22.55
CA ASN A 470 -4.15 6.05 -23.23
C ASN A 470 -3.92 4.82 -22.32
N SER A 471 -3.95 5.02 -21.00
CA SER A 471 -3.68 3.97 -20.01
C SER A 471 -4.93 3.18 -19.59
N THR A 472 -6.08 3.39 -20.24
CA THR A 472 -7.31 2.68 -19.85
C THR A 472 -7.34 1.22 -20.31
N VAL A 473 -7.99 0.36 -19.52
CA VAL A 473 -8.29 -1.03 -19.90
C VAL A 473 -9.30 -1.05 -21.05
N MET A 474 -10.26 -0.12 -21.06
CA MET A 474 -11.30 -0.03 -22.10
C MET A 474 -10.71 0.14 -23.50
N ALA A 475 -9.61 0.88 -23.64
CA ALA A 475 -8.91 1.04 -24.91
C ALA A 475 -8.34 -0.29 -25.47
N ARG A 476 -8.21 -1.32 -24.63
CA ARG A 476 -7.69 -2.64 -24.99
C ARG A 476 -8.78 -3.67 -25.27
N ALA A 477 -10.07 -3.30 -25.19
CA ALA A 477 -11.20 -4.23 -25.25
C ALA A 477 -11.13 -5.23 -26.43
N LYS A 478 -10.79 -4.77 -27.64
CA LYS A 478 -10.69 -5.65 -28.83
C LYS A 478 -9.62 -6.75 -28.70
N ASN A 479 -8.58 -6.52 -27.91
CA ASN A 479 -7.49 -7.49 -27.74
C ASN A 479 -7.89 -8.68 -26.85
N PHE A 480 -9.05 -8.62 -26.20
CA PHE A 480 -9.58 -9.72 -25.38
C PHE A 480 -10.26 -10.83 -26.22
N GLN A 481 -10.41 -10.66 -27.54
CA GLN A 481 -11.11 -11.65 -28.40
C GLN A 481 -10.50 -13.06 -28.39
N ASN A 482 -9.21 -13.19 -28.10
CA ASN A 482 -8.47 -14.44 -28.21
C ASN A 482 -8.03 -15.00 -26.85
N VAL A 483 -8.58 -14.49 -25.75
CA VAL A 483 -8.17 -14.84 -24.38
C VAL A 483 -9.40 -14.99 -23.49
N GLU A 484 -9.32 -15.88 -22.50
CA GLU A 484 -10.42 -16.06 -21.55
C GLU A 484 -10.26 -15.04 -20.41
N TYR A 485 -11.27 -14.21 -20.17
CA TYR A 485 -11.23 -13.17 -19.14
C TYR A 485 -12.33 -13.37 -18.11
N LEU A 486 -11.95 -13.38 -16.83
CA LEU A 486 -12.87 -13.38 -15.70
C LEU A 486 -12.77 -12.04 -14.94
N LEU A 487 -13.86 -11.26 -14.99
CA LEU A 487 -13.98 -9.96 -14.33
C LEU A 487 -14.81 -10.07 -13.05
N ILE A 488 -14.20 -9.80 -11.90
CA ILE A 488 -14.86 -9.96 -10.60
C ILE A 488 -14.88 -8.64 -9.85
N HIS A 489 -15.99 -8.31 -9.17
CA HIS A 489 -16.06 -7.07 -8.38
C HIS A 489 -17.14 -7.11 -7.28
N GLY A 490 -16.87 -6.52 -6.11
CA GLY A 490 -17.90 -6.14 -5.14
C GLY A 490 -18.75 -4.97 -5.63
N THR A 491 -20.08 -5.05 -5.48
CA THR A 491 -20.98 -3.96 -5.95
C THR A 491 -20.99 -2.73 -5.02
N ALA A 492 -20.54 -2.90 -3.77
CA ALA A 492 -20.47 -1.85 -2.75
C ALA A 492 -19.02 -1.47 -2.42
N ASP A 493 -18.12 -1.59 -3.40
CA ASP A 493 -16.72 -1.17 -3.30
C ASP A 493 -16.63 0.36 -3.19
N ASP A 494 -16.29 0.84 -2.01
CA ASP A 494 -16.10 2.26 -1.70
C ASP A 494 -14.73 2.79 -2.13
N ASN A 495 -13.79 1.91 -2.49
CA ASN A 495 -12.43 2.29 -2.85
C ASN A 495 -12.20 2.24 -4.37
N VAL A 496 -12.12 1.04 -4.95
CA VAL A 496 -12.09 0.87 -6.40
C VAL A 496 -13.52 0.69 -6.84
N HIS A 497 -14.27 1.76 -7.10
CA HIS A 497 -15.71 1.58 -7.30
C HIS A 497 -16.06 0.60 -8.42
N PHE A 498 -17.19 -0.08 -8.25
CA PHE A 498 -17.79 -0.98 -9.25
C PHE A 498 -17.92 -0.34 -10.64
N GLN A 499 -18.01 1.00 -10.71
CA GLN A 499 -17.88 1.78 -11.95
C GLN A 499 -16.76 1.27 -12.85
N ASN A 500 -15.60 0.92 -12.29
CA ASN A 500 -14.45 0.44 -13.07
C ASN A 500 -14.79 -0.83 -13.86
N SER A 501 -15.29 -1.88 -13.19
CA SER A 501 -15.70 -3.11 -13.87
C SER A 501 -16.91 -2.90 -14.77
N ALA A 502 -17.85 -2.04 -14.40
CA ALA A 502 -18.99 -1.70 -15.26
C ALA A 502 -18.53 -1.08 -16.60
N GLN A 503 -17.52 -0.21 -16.57
CA GLN A 503 -16.97 0.40 -17.79
C GLN A 503 -16.14 -0.59 -18.62
N ILE A 504 -15.38 -1.49 -17.98
CA ILE A 504 -14.70 -2.60 -18.69
C ILE A 504 -15.74 -3.48 -19.40
N ALA A 505 -16.74 -3.96 -18.66
CA ALA A 505 -17.81 -4.81 -19.20
C ALA A 505 -18.52 -4.13 -20.39
N LYS A 506 -18.87 -2.84 -20.25
CA LYS A 506 -19.46 -2.05 -21.34
C LYS A 506 -18.54 -1.99 -22.57
N ALA A 507 -17.24 -1.78 -22.38
CA ALA A 507 -16.28 -1.73 -23.48
C ALA A 507 -16.13 -3.08 -24.20
N LEU A 508 -16.10 -4.18 -23.46
CA LEU A 508 -16.06 -5.54 -24.01
C LEU A 508 -17.33 -5.85 -24.81
N VAL A 509 -18.52 -5.55 -24.27
CA VAL A 509 -19.79 -5.69 -24.99
C VAL A 509 -19.80 -4.89 -26.29
N ASN A 510 -19.40 -3.61 -26.24
CA ASN A 510 -19.33 -2.76 -27.43
C ASN A 510 -18.33 -3.27 -28.48
N ALA A 511 -17.24 -3.91 -28.03
CA ALA A 511 -16.25 -4.54 -28.88
C ALA A 511 -16.63 -5.97 -29.33
N GLN A 512 -17.81 -6.46 -28.93
CA GLN A 512 -18.32 -7.81 -29.18
C GLN A 512 -17.35 -8.91 -28.70
N VAL A 513 -16.79 -8.71 -27.50
CA VAL A 513 -15.89 -9.67 -26.87
C VAL A 513 -16.61 -10.40 -25.74
N ASP A 514 -16.57 -11.73 -25.79
CA ASP A 514 -17.11 -12.58 -24.74
C ASP A 514 -16.18 -12.60 -23.51
N PHE A 515 -16.77 -12.69 -22.32
CA PHE A 515 -16.04 -12.71 -21.06
C PHE A 515 -16.93 -13.30 -19.95
N GLN A 516 -16.28 -13.85 -18.93
CA GLN A 516 -16.96 -14.27 -17.71
C GLN A 516 -16.94 -13.14 -16.68
N ALA A 517 -17.99 -13.06 -15.87
CA ALA A 517 -18.08 -12.07 -14.80
C ALA A 517 -18.75 -12.62 -13.55
N MET A 518 -18.38 -12.05 -12.40
CA MET A 518 -19.02 -12.33 -11.12
C MET A 518 -19.06 -11.07 -10.26
N TRP A 519 -20.27 -10.62 -9.91
CA TRP A 519 -20.44 -9.54 -8.94
C TRP A 519 -20.79 -10.11 -7.57
N TYR A 520 -20.25 -9.50 -6.52
CA TYR A 520 -20.65 -9.80 -5.16
C TYR A 520 -21.50 -8.65 -4.62
N THR A 521 -22.80 -8.94 -4.50
CA THR A 521 -23.80 -7.98 -3.98
C THR A 521 -23.39 -7.51 -2.58
N ASP A 522 -23.42 -6.19 -2.38
CA ASP A 522 -23.10 -5.51 -1.11
C ASP A 522 -21.71 -5.74 -0.52
N GLN A 523 -20.83 -6.45 -1.23
CA GLN A 523 -19.44 -6.61 -0.81
C GLN A 523 -18.60 -5.40 -1.20
N ASN A 524 -17.71 -5.02 -0.28
CA ASN A 524 -16.72 -3.98 -0.48
C ASN A 524 -15.44 -4.53 -1.15
N HIS A 525 -14.38 -3.72 -1.19
CA HIS A 525 -13.11 -4.05 -1.81
C HIS A 525 -12.46 -5.35 -1.33
N GLY A 526 -12.70 -5.74 -0.07
CA GLY A 526 -12.10 -6.92 0.54
C GLY A 526 -12.87 -8.23 0.29
N ILE A 527 -14.12 -8.15 -0.19
CA ILE A 527 -15.02 -9.30 -0.44
C ILE A 527 -14.99 -10.31 0.74
N PRO A 528 -15.33 -9.90 1.98
CA PRO A 528 -15.17 -10.71 3.17
C PRO A 528 -16.14 -11.89 3.29
N GLY A 529 -15.99 -12.68 4.35
CA GLY A 529 -16.96 -13.72 4.73
C GLY A 529 -17.06 -14.88 3.74
N LEU A 530 -18.29 -15.34 3.48
CA LEU A 530 -18.54 -16.46 2.55
C LEU A 530 -18.25 -16.07 1.10
N SER A 531 -18.34 -14.78 0.75
CA SER A 531 -18.00 -14.28 -0.58
C SER A 531 -16.52 -14.51 -0.89
N SER A 532 -15.62 -14.39 0.09
CA SER A 532 -14.20 -14.74 -0.09
C SER A 532 -14.01 -16.23 -0.41
N LYS A 533 -14.74 -17.12 0.26
CA LYS A 533 -14.69 -18.57 -0.04
C LYS A 533 -15.19 -18.85 -1.46
N HIS A 534 -16.35 -18.29 -1.81
CA HIS A 534 -16.93 -18.44 -3.14
C HIS A 534 -16.01 -17.86 -4.23
N LEU A 535 -15.35 -16.72 -3.97
CA LEU A 535 -14.38 -16.09 -4.85
C LEU A 535 -13.25 -17.05 -5.22
N TYR A 536 -12.58 -17.63 -4.23
CA TYR A 536 -11.49 -18.56 -4.49
C TYR A 536 -11.98 -19.87 -5.12
N THR A 537 -13.17 -20.37 -4.77
CA THR A 537 -13.77 -21.51 -5.48
C THR A 537 -14.00 -21.20 -6.96
N HIS A 538 -14.63 -20.07 -7.26
CA HIS A 538 -14.95 -19.66 -8.62
C HIS A 538 -13.69 -19.41 -9.47
N MET A 539 -12.70 -18.71 -8.92
CA MET A 539 -11.40 -18.51 -9.57
C MET A 539 -10.66 -19.83 -9.80
N THR A 540 -10.75 -20.79 -8.86
CA THR A 540 -10.17 -22.13 -9.04
C THR A 540 -10.84 -22.87 -10.19
N HIS A 541 -12.18 -22.86 -10.26
CA HIS A 541 -12.91 -23.50 -11.36
C HIS A 541 -12.53 -22.90 -12.72
N PHE A 542 -12.50 -21.57 -12.82
CA PHE A 542 -12.07 -20.87 -14.02
C PHE A 542 -10.64 -21.26 -14.42
N LEU A 543 -9.71 -21.26 -13.46
CA LEU A 543 -8.31 -21.58 -13.75
C LEU A 543 -8.14 -23.04 -14.20
N LYS A 544 -8.83 -23.99 -13.54
CA LYS A 544 -8.82 -25.41 -13.94
C LYS A 544 -9.39 -25.59 -15.34
N GLN A 545 -10.47 -24.89 -15.68
CA GLN A 545 -11.06 -24.89 -17.02
C GLN A 545 -10.06 -24.34 -18.06
N CYS A 546 -9.48 -23.16 -17.80
CA CYS A 546 -8.50 -22.54 -18.69
C CYS A 546 -7.28 -23.43 -18.93
N PHE A 547 -6.81 -24.16 -17.91
CA PHE A 547 -5.69 -25.10 -18.06
C PHE A 547 -6.09 -26.50 -18.49
N SER A 548 -7.38 -26.76 -18.68
CA SER A 548 -7.94 -28.07 -19.03
C SER A 548 -7.47 -29.17 -18.06
N LEU A 549 -7.44 -28.85 -16.77
CA LEU A 549 -7.12 -29.80 -15.70
C LEU A 549 -8.35 -30.65 -15.39
N SER A 550 -8.14 -31.91 -15.01
CA SER A 550 -9.23 -32.79 -14.57
C SER A 550 -9.89 -32.26 -13.29
N GLU A 551 -11.20 -32.43 -13.17
CA GLU A 551 -11.97 -32.05 -11.96
C GLU A 551 -11.43 -32.69 -10.69
#